data_AF-A0A7J8P5A0-F1
#
_entry.id   AF-A0A7J8P5A0-F1
#
_cell.length_a   1.000
_cell.length_b   1.000
_cell.length_c   1.000
_cell.angle_alpha   90.00
_cell.angle_beta   90.00
_cell.angle_gamma   90.00
#
_symmetry.space_group_name_H-M   'P 1'
#
loop_
_entity.id
_entity.type
_entity.pdbx_description
1 polymer ?
#
loop_
_entity_poly.entity_id
_entity_poly.type
_entity_poly.pdbx_seq_one_letter_code
_entity_poly.pdbx_strand_id
1 'polypeptide(L)'
;MLDADNLFLHKTDELFQCGQFCAVFINPGIFHTGLFVLQPSLEVFKDMIHQLETGKANPDGADQGFTGAYFPDLLDQPKFYPHLRWALQTSHGLSNGCLLLL
;
A
#
# COMPACT_ATOMS: atom_id res chain seq x y z
N MET A 1 -5.79 0.01 5.09
CA MET A 1 -6.16 -1.40 5.20
C MET A 1 -4.94 -2.18 5.61
N LEU A 2 -5.12 -3.13 6.51
CA LEU A 2 -4.10 -4.08 6.96
C LEU A 2 -4.79 -5.44 6.97
N ASP A 3 -4.21 -6.44 6.30
CA ASP A 3 -4.75 -7.79 6.37
C ASP A 3 -4.59 -8.36 7.77
N ALA A 4 -5.51 -9.26 8.14
CA ALA A 4 -5.56 -9.83 9.48
C ALA A 4 -4.34 -10.73 9.81
N ASP A 5 -3.58 -11.12 8.78
CA ASP A 5 -2.36 -11.92 8.90
C ASP A 5 -1.08 -11.07 8.98
N ASN A 6 -1.19 -9.73 9.04
CA ASN A 6 -0.06 -8.86 9.31
C ASN A 6 0.09 -8.53 10.80
N LEU A 7 1.34 -8.36 11.23
CA LEU A 7 1.70 -7.96 12.59
C LEU A 7 2.67 -6.78 12.56
N PHE A 8 2.34 -5.71 13.28
CA PHE A 8 3.28 -4.59 13.46
C PHE A 8 4.31 -4.92 14.55
N LEU A 9 5.59 -4.78 14.21
CA LEU A 9 6.70 -4.93 15.16
C LEU A 9 7.13 -3.59 15.79
N HIS A 10 6.80 -2.48 15.12
CA HIS A 10 7.12 -1.13 15.56
C HIS A 10 5.97 -0.17 15.26
N LYS A 11 6.08 1.05 15.79
CA LYS A 11 5.14 2.14 15.57
C LYS A 11 5.08 2.51 14.08
N THR A 12 3.88 2.65 13.53
CA THR A 12 3.63 2.82 12.09
C THR A 12 3.01 4.16 11.70
N ASP A 13 3.01 5.15 12.58
CA ASP A 13 2.48 6.50 12.31
C ASP A 13 3.06 7.15 11.04
N GLU A 14 4.28 6.76 10.64
CA GLU A 14 4.92 7.26 9.42
C GLU A 14 4.19 6.87 8.12
N LEU A 15 3.41 5.78 8.12
CA LEU A 15 2.60 5.36 6.97
C LEU A 15 1.60 6.45 6.55
N PHE A 16 1.09 7.21 7.52
CA PHE A 16 0.12 8.29 7.27
C PHE A 16 0.74 9.56 6.69
N GLN A 17 2.08 9.65 6.62
CA GLN A 17 2.78 10.81 6.03
C GLN A 17 2.81 10.74 4.49
N CYS A 18 2.48 9.59 3.91
CA CYS A 18 2.59 9.30 2.48
C CYS A 18 1.40 9.84 1.64
N GLY A 19 0.28 10.21 2.27
CA GLY A 19 -0.87 10.80 1.57
C GLY A 19 -1.82 9.78 0.94
N GLN A 20 -2.31 10.10 -0.26
CA GLN A 20 -3.43 9.48 -0.98
C GLN A 20 -2.99 9.11 -2.41
N PHE A 21 -2.91 7.88 -2.89
CA PHE A 21 -2.94 6.55 -2.26
C PHE A 21 -1.51 6.14 -1.84
N CYS A 22 -1.34 5.40 -0.73
CA CYS A 22 0.00 4.91 -0.34
C CYS A 22 0.06 3.39 -0.22
N ALA A 23 1.05 2.80 -0.88
CA ALA A 23 1.15 1.39 -1.18
C ALA A 23 2.56 0.86 -0.89
N VAL A 24 2.65 -0.37 -0.37
CA VAL A 24 3.91 -1.14 -0.39
C VAL A 24 3.88 -2.07 -1.61
N PHE A 25 4.96 -2.03 -2.40
CA PHE A 25 5.09 -2.84 -3.61
C PHE A 25 5.91 -4.10 -3.31
N ILE A 26 5.41 -5.29 -3.71
CA ILE A 26 6.19 -6.55 -3.65
C ILE A 26 7.29 -6.54 -4.73
N ASN A 27 7.02 -5.91 -5.88
CA ASN A 27 7.87 -5.86 -7.08
C ASN A 27 7.61 -4.50 -7.79
N PRO A 28 8.57 -3.90 -8.53
CA PRO A 28 8.36 -2.74 -9.41
C PRO A 28 7.26 -2.84 -10.50
N GLY A 29 6.26 -3.70 -10.36
CA GLY A 29 5.06 -3.76 -11.18
C GLY A 29 3.80 -4.30 -10.47
N ILE A 30 3.88 -4.68 -9.19
CA ILE A 30 2.78 -5.32 -8.47
C ILE A 30 2.67 -4.72 -7.06
N PHE A 31 1.54 -4.05 -6.82
CA PHE A 31 1.13 -3.57 -5.50
C PHE A 31 0.55 -4.70 -4.65
N HIS A 32 0.82 -4.69 -3.34
CA HIS A 32 0.26 -5.65 -2.40
C HIS A 32 -0.89 -5.05 -1.59
N THR A 33 -2.08 -5.64 -1.70
CA THR A 33 -3.26 -5.15 -0.98
C THR A 33 -3.24 -5.42 0.53
N GLY A 34 -2.33 -6.25 1.05
CA GLY A 34 -2.29 -6.49 2.49
C GLY A 34 -1.86 -5.29 3.35
N LEU A 35 -1.23 -4.27 2.76
CA LEU A 35 -1.03 -2.99 3.45
C LEU A 35 -1.12 -1.80 2.49
N PHE A 36 -2.08 -0.91 2.75
CA PHE A 36 -2.15 0.39 2.11
C PHE A 36 -2.89 1.45 2.93
N VAL A 37 -2.58 2.71 2.63
CA VAL A 37 -3.26 3.89 3.18
C VAL A 37 -4.12 4.52 2.08
N LEU A 38 -5.36 4.80 2.43
CA LEU A 38 -6.38 5.37 1.56
C LEU A 38 -7.20 6.41 2.32
N GLN A 39 -7.88 7.32 1.63
CA GLN A 39 -8.96 8.15 2.16
C GLN A 39 -10.27 7.50 1.79
N PRO A 40 -11.13 7.25 2.80
CA PRO A 40 -12.47 6.78 2.52
C PRO A 40 -13.20 7.80 1.63
N SER A 41 -13.79 7.31 0.54
CA SER A 41 -14.64 8.10 -0.34
C SER A 41 -15.86 7.27 -0.71
N LEU A 42 -17.05 7.82 -0.42
CA LEU A 42 -18.32 7.16 -0.78
C LEU A 42 -18.49 7.05 -2.30
N GLU A 43 -17.98 8.04 -3.04
CA GLU A 43 -18.00 8.06 -4.50
C GLU A 43 -17.17 6.90 -5.07
N VAL A 44 -15.90 6.79 -4.63
CA VAL A 44 -15.00 5.69 -5.03
C VAL A 44 -15.58 4.35 -4.63
N PHE A 45 -16.12 4.22 -3.41
CA PHE A 45 -16.73 2.97 -2.96
C PHE A 45 -17.92 2.54 -3.86
N LYS A 46 -18.82 3.46 -4.18
CA LYS A 46 -19.97 3.15 -5.05
C LYS A 46 -19.53 2.76 -6.45
N ASP A 47 -18.53 3.44 -7.00
CA ASP A 47 -17.99 3.10 -8.31
C ASP A 47 -17.26 1.74 -8.28
N MET A 48 -16.47 1.42 -7.25
CA MET A 48 -15.88 0.09 -7.08
C MET A 48 -16.94 -1.02 -7.09
N ILE A 49 -18.05 -0.85 -6.36
CA ILE A 49 -19.17 -1.81 -6.38
C ILE A 49 -19.76 -1.92 -7.79
N HIS A 50 -20.00 -0.81 -8.47
CA HIS A 50 -20.51 -0.80 -9.84
C HIS A 50 -19.58 -1.54 -10.82
N GLN A 51 -18.26 -1.34 -10.70
CA GLN A 51 -17.26 -2.03 -11.52
C GLN A 51 -17.25 -3.55 -11.29
N LEU A 52 -17.48 -4.00 -10.06
CA LEU A 52 -17.66 -5.42 -9.76
C LEU A 52 -18.92 -5.99 -10.43
N GLU A 53 -20.05 -5.30 -10.32
CA GLU A 53 -21.33 -5.72 -10.90
C GLU A 53 -21.31 -5.76 -12.44
N THR A 54 -20.54 -4.86 -13.05
CA THR A 54 -20.38 -4.77 -14.51
C THR A 54 -19.29 -5.69 -15.07
N GLY A 55 -18.64 -6.48 -14.22
CA GLY A 55 -17.71 -7.53 -14.63
C GLY A 55 -16.32 -7.02 -15.02
N LYS A 56 -15.83 -5.97 -14.34
CA LYS A 56 -14.44 -5.53 -14.51
C LYS A 56 -13.48 -6.72 -14.35
N ALA A 57 -12.49 -6.79 -15.23
CA ALA A 57 -11.51 -7.87 -15.22
C ALA A 57 -10.79 -7.95 -13.87
N ASN A 58 -10.79 -9.13 -13.28
CA ASN A 58 -10.10 -9.43 -12.03
C ASN A 58 -9.25 -10.71 -12.23
N PRO A 59 -7.97 -10.57 -12.62
CA PRO A 59 -7.14 -11.70 -13.05
C PRO A 59 -6.89 -12.76 -11.98
N ASP A 60 -6.85 -12.38 -10.70
CA ASP A 60 -6.63 -13.30 -9.58
C ASP A 60 -7.92 -13.67 -8.83
N GLY A 61 -9.04 -13.02 -9.17
CA GLY A 61 -10.34 -13.25 -8.53
C GLY A 61 -10.42 -12.73 -7.09
N ALA A 62 -9.42 -11.97 -6.64
CA ALA A 62 -9.30 -11.44 -5.29
C ALA A 62 -9.28 -9.91 -5.28
N ASP A 63 -9.04 -9.33 -4.12
CA ASP A 63 -8.93 -7.89 -3.91
C ASP A 63 -7.70 -7.30 -4.61
N GLN A 64 -6.56 -8.02 -4.65
CA GLN A 64 -5.34 -7.54 -5.31
C GLN A 64 -5.55 -7.30 -6.80
N GLY A 65 -6.10 -8.27 -7.52
CA GLY A 65 -6.39 -8.15 -8.96
C GLY A 65 -7.44 -7.10 -9.26
N PHE A 66 -8.50 -7.02 -8.45
CA PHE A 66 -9.52 -5.99 -8.62
C PHE A 66 -8.98 -4.58 -8.35
N THR A 67 -8.28 -4.39 -7.22
CA THR A 67 -7.73 -3.09 -6.81
C THR A 67 -6.66 -2.62 -7.79
N GLY A 68 -5.80 -3.51 -8.24
CA GLY A 68 -4.80 -3.22 -9.28
C GLY A 68 -5.44 -2.85 -10.62
N ALA A 69 -6.52 -3.50 -11.02
CA ALA A 69 -7.25 -3.15 -12.24
C ALA A 69 -8.05 -1.84 -12.09
N TYR A 70 -8.56 -1.54 -10.89
CA TYR A 70 -9.37 -0.36 -10.59
C TYR A 70 -8.53 0.92 -10.52
N PHE A 71 -7.35 0.83 -9.93
CA PHE A 71 -6.38 1.93 -9.87
C PHE A 71 -5.17 1.63 -10.77
N PRO A 72 -5.28 1.80 -12.09
CA PRO A 72 -4.16 1.51 -13.00
C PRO A 72 -2.94 2.41 -12.72
N ASP A 73 -3.18 3.64 -12.26
CA ASP A 73 -2.15 4.64 -11.98
C ASP A 73 -1.50 4.45 -10.60
N LEU A 74 -1.84 3.39 -9.86
CA LEU A 74 -1.28 3.13 -8.53
C LEU A 74 0.24 3.01 -8.56
N LEU A 75 0.78 2.46 -9.66
CA LEU A 75 2.23 2.31 -9.89
C LEU A 75 2.97 3.64 -9.98
N ASP A 76 2.25 4.69 -10.40
CA ASP A 76 2.77 6.05 -10.58
C ASP A 76 2.57 6.91 -9.32
N GLN A 77 1.91 6.40 -8.28
CA GLN A 77 1.71 7.11 -7.03
C GLN A 77 3.01 7.22 -6.21
N PRO A 78 3.14 8.26 -5.38
CA PRO A 78 4.28 8.41 -4.48
C PRO A 78 4.48 7.16 -3.63
N LYS A 79 5.65 6.55 -3.75
CA LYS A 79 6.00 5.38 -2.94
C LYS A 79 6.49 5.84 -1.59
N PHE A 80 6.08 5.15 -0.53
CA PHE A 80 6.68 5.35 0.77
C PHE A 80 8.08 4.75 0.78
N TYR A 81 9.08 5.61 0.94
CA TYR A 81 10.45 5.20 1.23
C TYR A 81 10.72 5.54 2.69
N PRO A 82 10.81 4.56 3.61
CA PRO A 82 10.91 4.81 5.06
C PRO A 82 12.19 5.57 5.49
N HIS A 83 13.01 6.03 4.54
CA HIS A 83 14.45 6.00 4.66
C HIS A 83 15.18 7.13 3.90
N LEU A 84 14.56 8.31 3.74
CA LEU A 84 15.26 9.49 3.19
C LEU A 84 15.81 10.48 4.25
N ARG A 85 15.69 10.16 5.55
CA ARG A 85 16.26 11.01 6.63
C ARG A 85 17.58 10.52 7.23
N TRP A 86 18.07 9.33 6.88
CA TRP A 86 19.20 8.72 7.58
C TRP A 86 20.42 8.42 6.72
N ALA A 87 20.45 8.81 5.44
CA ALA A 87 21.65 8.64 4.61
C ALA A 87 22.82 9.57 5.03
N LEU A 88 22.64 10.42 6.05
CA LEU A 88 23.65 11.34 6.58
C LEU A 88 24.12 11.03 8.01
N GLN A 89 23.65 9.95 8.64
CA GLN A 89 24.00 9.61 10.03
C GLN A 89 24.35 8.13 10.20
N THR A 90 25.39 7.67 9.50
CA THR A 90 26.02 6.36 9.78
C THR A 90 27.28 6.53 10.64
N SER A 91 27.08 6.74 11.94
CA SER A 91 28.05 6.25 12.94
C SER A 91 27.32 5.87 14.23
N HIS A 92 27.36 4.57 14.52
CA HIS A 92 26.96 3.91 15.78
C HIS A 92 25.47 3.87 16.14
N GLY A 93 24.91 2.65 16.13
CA GLY A 93 23.76 2.29 16.95
C GLY A 93 22.76 1.42 16.21
N LEU A 94 22.59 0.19 16.68
CA LEU A 94 21.45 -0.67 16.32
C LEU A 94 20.15 0.12 16.49
N SER A 95 19.42 0.36 15.40
CA SER A 95 18.13 1.03 15.45
C SER A 95 17.09 0.18 14.71
N ASN A 96 16.35 -0.60 15.51
CA ASN A 96 14.95 -0.98 15.34
C ASN A 96 14.33 -0.62 13.98
N GLY A 97 14.57 -1.47 12.98
CA GLY A 97 13.89 -1.40 11.70
C GLY A 97 12.73 -2.39 11.69
N CYS A 98 11.52 -1.90 11.48
CA CYS A 98 10.41 -2.75 11.07
C CYS A 98 10.75 -3.25 9.66
N LEU A 99 11.22 -4.49 9.59
CA LEU A 99 11.33 -5.22 8.35
C LEU A 99 9.90 -5.53 7.90
N LEU A 100 9.36 -4.74 6.98
CA LEU A 100 8.22 -5.16 6.18
C LEU A 100 8.78 -5.84 4.92
N LEU A 101 9.23 -7.08 5.11
CA LEU A 101 9.30 -8.07 4.03
C LEU A 101 8.05 -8.92 4.17
N LEU A 102 7.27 -8.99 3.10
CA LEU A 102 6.52 -10.22 2.82
C LEU A 102 7.51 -11.24 2.27
#